data_AF-A0A4Q1BG50-F1
#
_entry.id   AF-A0A4Q1BG50-F1
#
_cell.length_a   1.000
_cell.length_b   1.000
_cell.length_c   1.000
_cell.angle_alpha   90.00
_cell.angle_beta   90.00
_cell.angle_gamma   90.00
#
_symmetry.space_group_name_H-M   'P 1'
#
loop_
_entity.id
_entity.type
_entity.pdbx_description
1 polymer ?
#
loop_
_entity_poly.entity_id
_entity_poly.type
_entity_poly.pdbx_seq_one_letter_code
_entity_poly.pdbx_strand_id
1 'polypeptide(L)'
;MLYPLRLHPISRKLPLKPPMKISFRWTSTNPSTLLRRCPSCQSPISLPSSPCPKCSTLIPLPNGLSLHSLLFLSQPILSTSYRSSQTSDEKPQEIVIEEPDLKQENIFDLPSELSSLPARGFILDVRDIRNRALERQKQLHPDKHPSVTGSLSIDLSGKVNKAYEILSDPLKRVEYILSVHHPDLATAETDQLTDPGLLSEIMEARESLHEATTAEQVEKIREENHLKVTTTIRSIEETLSSDPPDLGAAKILAVQLKYWQGLENAAKEWESPRF
;
A
#
# COMPACT_ATOMS: atom_id res chain seq x y z
N MET A 1 -46.33 42.04 22.74
CA MET A 1 -46.24 41.93 21.27
C MET A 1 -45.24 40.83 20.95
N LEU A 2 -45.74 39.68 20.49
CA LEU A 2 -44.96 38.50 20.10
C LEU A 2 -44.83 38.51 18.57
N TYR A 3 -43.62 38.35 18.03
CA TYR A 3 -43.40 37.86 16.67
C TYR A 3 -42.14 36.98 16.62
N PRO A 4 -42.23 35.77 16.03
CA PRO A 4 -41.13 34.79 16.00
C PRO A 4 -40.31 34.92 14.71
N LEU A 5 -39.00 34.69 14.77
CA LEU A 5 -38.16 34.51 13.57
C LEU A 5 -37.79 33.04 13.40
N ARG A 6 -38.20 32.54 12.23
CA ARG A 6 -38.11 31.16 11.75
C ARG A 6 -36.67 30.70 11.58
N LEU A 7 -36.39 29.50 12.07
CA LEU A 7 -35.26 28.68 11.65
C LEU A 7 -35.49 28.19 10.22
N HIS A 8 -34.51 28.40 9.33
CA HIS A 8 -34.42 27.73 8.04
C HIS A 8 -33.24 26.76 8.04
N PRO A 9 -33.44 25.47 7.73
CA PRO A 9 -32.36 24.50 7.62
C PRO A 9 -31.77 24.59 6.20
N ILE A 10 -30.51 24.99 6.08
CA ILE A 10 -29.79 24.87 4.80
C ILE A 10 -29.15 23.49 4.76
N SER A 11 -29.94 22.50 4.34
CA SER A 11 -29.44 21.23 3.85
C SER A 11 -29.08 21.41 2.38
N ARG A 12 -27.80 21.61 2.06
CA ARG A 12 -27.28 21.46 0.70
C ARG A 12 -26.42 20.20 0.66
N LYS A 13 -27.06 19.09 0.32
CA LYS A 13 -26.38 17.85 -0.10
C LYS A 13 -25.52 18.18 -1.32
N LEU A 14 -24.20 18.21 -1.17
CA LEU A 14 -23.29 18.15 -2.31
C LEU A 14 -23.47 16.78 -2.99
N PRO A 15 -23.60 16.72 -4.32
CA PRO A 15 -23.65 15.43 -5.00
C PRO A 15 -22.29 14.74 -4.89
N LEU A 16 -22.28 13.57 -4.24
CA LEU A 16 -21.15 12.63 -4.24
C LEU A 16 -20.89 12.22 -5.69
N LYS A 17 -19.77 12.68 -6.27
CA LYS A 17 -19.29 12.18 -7.55
C LYS A 17 -18.85 10.71 -7.35
N PRO A 18 -19.23 9.79 -8.25
CA PRO A 18 -18.77 8.41 -8.17
C PRO A 18 -17.24 8.34 -8.32
N PRO A 19 -16.56 7.34 -7.71
CA PRO A 19 -15.12 7.20 -7.81
C PRO A 19 -14.74 7.05 -9.29
N MET A 20 -13.94 7.99 -9.81
CA MET A 20 -13.39 7.91 -11.14
C MET A 20 -12.57 6.62 -11.25
N LYS A 21 -12.86 5.79 -12.26
CA LYS A 21 -11.97 4.69 -12.65
C LYS A 21 -10.71 5.32 -13.22
N ILE A 22 -9.72 5.58 -12.37
CA ILE A 22 -8.42 6.07 -12.83
C ILE A 22 -7.63 4.87 -13.32
N SER A 23 -7.70 4.61 -14.63
CA SER A 23 -6.74 3.74 -15.30
C SER A 23 -5.43 4.52 -15.40
N PHE A 24 -4.52 4.30 -14.45
CA PHE A 24 -3.19 4.90 -14.49
C PHE A 24 -2.36 4.24 -15.59
N ARG A 25 -2.23 4.94 -16.71
CA ARG A 25 -1.17 4.69 -17.68
C ARG A 25 0.02 5.53 -17.26
N TRP A 26 1.04 4.88 -16.70
CA TRP A 26 2.30 5.49 -16.32
C TRP A 26 2.86 6.31 -17.49
N THR A 27 2.84 7.64 -17.37
CA THR A 27 3.59 8.53 -18.25
C THR A 27 5.01 8.59 -17.71
N SER A 28 5.74 7.50 -17.96
CA SER A 28 7.11 7.33 -17.51
C SER A 28 8.04 8.18 -18.38
N THR A 29 8.62 9.23 -17.80
CA THR A 29 9.87 9.84 -18.27
C THR A 29 11.00 8.83 -18.09
N ASN A 30 11.09 7.89 -19.04
CA ASN A 30 12.18 6.96 -19.32
C ASN A 30 13.18 6.68 -18.16
N PRO A 31 12.77 5.98 -17.09
CA PRO A 31 13.69 5.43 -16.11
C PRO A 31 14.47 4.29 -16.80
N SER A 32 15.80 4.32 -16.70
CA SER A 32 16.66 3.26 -17.22
C SER A 32 16.16 1.89 -16.76
N THR A 33 16.03 0.94 -17.69
CA THR A 33 15.54 -0.40 -17.32
C THR A 33 16.65 -1.10 -16.54
N LEU A 34 16.37 -1.47 -15.29
CA LEU A 34 17.33 -2.23 -14.48
C LEU A 34 17.33 -3.68 -14.93
N LEU A 35 18.47 -4.15 -15.42
CA LEU A 35 18.67 -5.48 -15.93
C LEU A 35 19.56 -6.30 -14.99
N ARG A 36 19.40 -7.62 -15.04
CA ARG A 36 20.36 -8.59 -14.51
C ARG A 36 20.54 -9.72 -15.50
N ARG A 37 21.65 -10.46 -15.42
CA ARG A 37 21.87 -11.62 -16.29
C ARG A 37 21.29 -12.88 -15.66
N CYS A 38 20.71 -13.74 -16.48
CA CYS A 38 20.30 -15.07 -16.05
C CYS A 38 21.52 -15.94 -15.73
N PRO A 39 21.62 -16.59 -14.56
CA PRO A 39 22.74 -17.50 -14.27
C PRO A 39 22.78 -18.73 -15.19
N SER A 40 21.64 -19.14 -15.76
CA SER A 40 21.56 -20.34 -16.61
C SER A 40 21.79 -20.05 -18.09
N CYS A 41 21.21 -18.97 -18.64
CA CYS A 41 21.26 -18.69 -20.08
C CYS A 41 21.85 -17.33 -20.46
N GLN A 42 22.34 -16.56 -19.47
CA GLN A 42 23.00 -15.25 -19.60
C GLN A 42 22.17 -14.14 -20.27
N SER A 43 20.90 -14.39 -20.60
CA SER A 43 20.03 -13.37 -21.18
C SER A 43 19.79 -12.22 -20.20
N PRO A 44 19.64 -10.98 -20.70
CA PRO A 44 19.20 -9.86 -19.88
C PRO A 44 17.78 -10.09 -19.37
N ILE A 45 17.54 -9.73 -18.12
CA ILE A 45 16.27 -9.86 -17.42
C ILE A 45 15.98 -8.54 -16.69
N SER A 46 14.87 -7.90 -17.02
CA SER A 46 14.40 -6.71 -16.31
C SER A 46 13.96 -7.04 -14.89
N LEU A 47 14.32 -6.20 -13.92
CA LEU A 47 13.74 -6.31 -12.58
C LEU A 47 12.25 -5.92 -12.58
N PRO A 48 11.44 -6.52 -11.69
CA PRO A 48 11.70 -7.67 -10.83
C PRO A 48 11.21 -8.98 -11.45
N SER A 49 11.55 -9.24 -12.73
CA SER A 49 11.12 -10.45 -13.41
C SER A 49 11.79 -11.69 -12.82
N SER A 50 10.98 -12.68 -12.45
CA SER A 50 11.37 -14.04 -12.09
C SER A 50 10.12 -14.92 -12.25
N PRO A 51 10.17 -16.06 -12.96
CA PRO A 51 11.33 -16.74 -13.56
C PRO A 51 11.95 -16.01 -14.77
N CYS A 52 13.05 -16.55 -15.31
CA CYS A 52 13.64 -16.07 -16.57
C CYS A 52 12.67 -16.25 -17.73
N PRO A 53 12.36 -15.21 -18.54
CA PRO A 53 11.44 -15.35 -19.67
C PRO A 53 12.00 -16.20 -20.82
N LYS A 54 13.33 -16.39 -20.88
CA LYS A 54 13.99 -17.13 -21.97
C LYS A 54 14.12 -18.64 -21.68
N CYS A 55 14.54 -19.00 -20.47
CA CYS A 55 14.84 -20.40 -20.11
C CYS A 55 14.00 -20.93 -18.94
N SER A 56 13.07 -20.13 -18.42
CA SER A 56 12.19 -20.47 -17.29
C SER A 56 12.91 -20.80 -15.98
N THR A 57 14.23 -20.62 -15.90
CA THR A 57 14.99 -20.77 -14.66
C THR A 57 14.47 -19.80 -13.61
N LEU A 58 14.12 -20.31 -12.44
CA LEU A 58 13.74 -19.50 -11.29
C LEU A 58 14.98 -18.77 -10.75
N ILE A 59 14.88 -17.46 -10.55
CA ILE A 59 16.01 -16.62 -10.17
C ILE A 59 15.64 -15.84 -8.92
N PRO A 60 16.55 -15.70 -7.93
CA PRO A 60 16.30 -14.85 -6.78
C PRO A 60 16.03 -13.41 -7.20
N LEU A 61 15.18 -12.76 -6.43
CA LEU A 61 14.98 -11.32 -6.52
C LEU A 61 15.92 -10.63 -5.52
N PRO A 62 16.50 -9.47 -5.89
CA PRO A 62 17.28 -8.66 -4.97
C PRO A 62 16.56 -8.42 -3.65
N ASN A 63 17.31 -8.38 -2.56
CA ASN A 63 16.81 -7.84 -1.30
C ASN A 63 16.57 -6.33 -1.46
N GLY A 64 15.59 -5.79 -0.73
CA GLY A 64 15.29 -4.35 -0.76
C GLY A 64 14.45 -3.86 -1.94
N LEU A 65 13.87 -4.73 -2.76
CA LEU A 65 12.84 -4.27 -3.71
C LEU A 65 11.60 -3.76 -2.96
N SER A 66 11.01 -2.67 -3.46
CA SER A 66 9.73 -2.18 -2.95
C SER A 66 8.62 -3.21 -3.21
N LEU A 67 7.58 -3.16 -2.37
CA LEU A 67 6.39 -4.01 -2.56
C LEU A 67 5.66 -3.64 -3.86
N HIS A 68 5.68 -2.36 -4.25
CA HIS A 68 5.12 -1.86 -5.51
C HIS A 68 5.84 -2.47 -6.70
N SER A 69 7.18 -2.44 -6.70
CA SER A 69 7.99 -3.02 -7.76
C SER A 69 7.71 -4.51 -7.89
N LEU A 70 7.63 -5.24 -6.76
CA LEU A 70 7.40 -6.69 -6.74
C LEU A 70 6.09 -7.12 -7.46
N LEU A 71 5.07 -6.25 -7.44
CA LEU A 71 3.81 -6.45 -8.17
C LEU A 71 3.74 -5.70 -9.53
N PHE A 72 4.89 -5.22 -10.02
CA PHE A 72 5.02 -4.43 -11.25
C PHE A 72 4.20 -3.12 -11.24
N LEU A 73 3.92 -2.57 -10.06
CA LEU A 73 3.22 -1.29 -9.89
C LEU A 73 4.15 -0.09 -10.00
N SER A 74 5.47 -0.29 -10.01
CA SER A 74 6.49 0.74 -10.17
C SER A 74 7.75 0.12 -10.81
N GLN A 75 8.71 0.98 -11.14
CA GLN A 75 10.03 0.56 -11.58
C GLN A 75 11.05 0.84 -10.47
N PRO A 76 11.92 -0.11 -10.12
CA PRO A 76 12.90 0.09 -9.05
C PRO A 76 13.90 1.19 -9.43
N ILE A 77 14.23 2.05 -8.48
CA ILE A 77 15.24 3.11 -8.63
C ILE A 77 16.47 2.73 -7.83
N LEU A 78 17.66 2.84 -8.43
CA LEU A 78 18.92 2.59 -7.72
C LEU A 78 19.28 3.72 -6.76
N SER A 79 19.83 3.37 -5.62
CA SER A 79 20.37 4.33 -4.65
C SER A 79 21.58 5.08 -5.20
N THR A 80 21.73 6.33 -4.75
CA THR A 80 22.86 7.19 -5.13
C THR A 80 24.20 6.57 -4.73
N SER A 81 24.24 5.88 -3.58
CA SER A 81 25.42 5.14 -3.12
C SER A 81 25.79 4.00 -4.07
N TYR A 82 24.80 3.22 -4.55
CA TYR A 82 25.05 2.15 -5.52
C TYR A 82 25.50 2.70 -6.88
N ARG A 83 24.83 3.75 -7.38
CA ARG A 83 25.18 4.39 -8.65
C ARG A 83 26.61 4.94 -8.67
N SER A 84 27.06 5.50 -7.56
CA SER A 84 28.42 6.07 -7.44
C SER A 84 29.52 5.00 -7.48
N SER A 85 29.19 3.74 -7.14
CA SER A 85 30.11 2.61 -7.23
C SER A 85 30.24 2.04 -8.65
N GLN A 86 29.36 2.43 -9.59
CA GLN A 86 29.32 1.93 -10.97
C GLN A 86 29.96 2.89 -11.99
N THR A 87 30.91 3.75 -11.59
CA THR A 87 31.55 4.69 -12.52
C THR A 87 32.40 3.98 -13.57
N SER A 88 31.82 3.74 -14.74
CA SER A 88 32.49 3.77 -16.05
C SER A 88 31.77 4.77 -16.94
N ASP A 89 32.55 5.59 -17.66
CA ASP A 89 32.17 6.80 -18.41
C ASP A 89 31.20 6.63 -19.60
N GLU A 90 30.48 5.52 -19.72
CA GLU A 90 29.54 5.31 -20.81
C GLU A 90 28.11 5.36 -20.33
N LYS A 91 27.26 6.04 -21.10
CA LYS A 91 25.79 6.05 -20.97
C LYS A 91 25.29 4.64 -21.30
N PRO A 92 24.58 3.92 -20.40
CA PRO A 92 23.71 2.87 -20.87
C PRO A 92 22.29 3.11 -20.35
N GLN A 93 21.32 3.00 -21.24
CA GLN A 93 19.90 2.99 -20.87
C GLN A 93 19.52 1.71 -20.07
N GLU A 94 20.51 0.85 -19.80
CA GLU A 94 20.44 -0.44 -19.15
C GLU A 94 21.54 -0.56 -18.09
N ILE A 95 21.15 -0.73 -16.83
CA ILE A 95 22.10 -0.94 -15.73
C ILE A 95 22.07 -2.41 -15.36
N VAL A 96 23.22 -3.09 -15.39
CA VAL A 96 23.34 -4.51 -15.04
C VAL A 96 23.73 -4.62 -13.56
N ILE A 97 22.86 -5.25 -12.75
CA ILE A 97 23.17 -5.58 -11.35
C ILE A 97 23.82 -6.97 -11.31
N GLU A 98 25.02 -7.07 -10.75
CA GLU A 98 25.76 -8.33 -10.63
C GLU A 98 25.29 -9.16 -9.43
N GLU A 99 25.44 -10.49 -9.50
CA GLU A 99 24.98 -11.43 -8.45
C GLU A 99 25.51 -11.21 -7.02
N PRO A 100 26.77 -10.78 -6.76
CA PRO A 100 27.24 -10.56 -5.39
C PRO A 100 26.48 -9.43 -4.68
N ASP A 101 25.92 -8.49 -5.43
CA ASP A 101 25.23 -7.32 -4.88
C ASP A 101 23.77 -7.61 -4.52
N LEU A 102 23.15 -8.65 -5.10
CA LEU A 102 21.72 -8.97 -4.92
C LEU A 102 21.28 -9.16 -3.44
N LYS A 103 22.22 -9.41 -2.54
CA LYS A 103 21.96 -9.60 -1.10
C LYS A 103 22.00 -8.31 -0.30
N GLN A 104 22.53 -7.22 -0.84
CA GLN A 104 22.61 -5.93 -0.16
C GLN A 104 21.21 -5.32 -0.01
N GLU A 105 20.91 -4.75 1.15
CA GLU A 105 19.58 -4.20 1.44
C GLU A 105 19.38 -2.77 0.89
N ASN A 106 20.48 -2.04 0.64
CA ASN A 106 20.47 -0.61 0.30
C ASN A 106 20.70 -0.31 -1.20
N ILE A 107 20.40 -1.28 -2.08
CA ILE A 107 20.60 -1.13 -3.53
C ILE A 107 19.59 -0.15 -4.13
N PHE A 108 18.36 -0.14 -3.59
CA PHE A 108 17.25 0.62 -4.14
C PHE A 108 16.90 1.83 -3.27
N ASP A 109 16.52 2.92 -3.93
CA ASP A 109 16.00 4.13 -3.30
C ASP A 109 14.48 4.10 -3.30
N LEU A 110 13.91 3.40 -2.31
CA LEU A 110 12.46 3.29 -2.13
C LEU A 110 11.81 4.67 -1.92
N PRO A 111 12.35 5.59 -1.11
CA PRO A 111 11.79 6.93 -0.98
C PRO A 111 11.63 7.65 -2.31
N SER A 112 12.66 7.65 -3.16
CA SER A 112 12.58 8.27 -4.49
C SER A 112 11.62 7.52 -5.41
N GLU A 113 11.62 6.18 -5.37
CA GLU A 113 10.69 5.35 -6.14
C GLU A 113 9.25 5.69 -5.81
N LEU A 114 8.87 5.66 -4.53
CA LEU A 114 7.51 5.95 -4.09
C LEU A 114 7.14 7.41 -4.38
N SER A 115 8.05 8.36 -4.16
CA SER A 115 7.81 9.79 -4.47
C SER A 115 7.46 10.05 -5.94
N SER A 116 7.89 9.19 -6.86
CA SER A 116 7.55 9.30 -8.28
C SER A 116 6.13 8.83 -8.62
N LEU A 117 5.46 8.14 -7.69
CA LEU A 117 4.10 7.60 -7.87
C LEU A 117 3.04 8.57 -7.33
N PRO A 118 1.81 8.54 -7.85
CA PRO A 118 0.69 9.31 -7.32
C PRO A 118 0.45 9.04 -5.82
N ALA A 119 0.33 10.10 -5.03
CA ALA A 119 0.22 10.01 -3.56
C ALA A 119 1.24 9.05 -2.93
N ARG A 120 2.47 9.04 -3.45
CA ARG A 120 3.56 8.16 -2.99
C ARG A 120 3.28 6.68 -3.12
N GLY A 121 2.42 6.30 -4.06
CA GLY A 121 2.00 4.92 -4.29
C GLY A 121 0.85 4.49 -3.39
N PHE A 122 0.16 5.42 -2.73
CA PHE A 122 -1.02 5.10 -1.93
C PHE A 122 -2.27 4.86 -2.79
N ILE A 123 -2.44 5.61 -3.88
CA ILE A 123 -3.59 5.47 -4.78
C ILE A 123 -3.40 4.21 -5.64
N LEU A 124 -4.06 3.11 -5.27
CA LEU A 124 -4.00 1.83 -5.96
C LEU A 124 -5.38 1.17 -6.04
N ASP A 125 -5.67 0.54 -7.19
CA ASP A 125 -6.87 -0.31 -7.34
C ASP A 125 -6.59 -1.70 -6.74
N VAL A 126 -7.34 -2.05 -5.69
CA VAL A 126 -7.24 -3.36 -5.03
C VAL A 126 -7.48 -4.52 -6.01
N ARG A 127 -8.31 -4.33 -7.05
CA ARG A 127 -8.53 -5.35 -8.08
C ARG A 127 -7.28 -5.55 -8.94
N ASP A 128 -6.60 -4.48 -9.30
CA ASP A 128 -5.35 -4.54 -10.06
C ASP A 128 -4.24 -5.22 -9.23
N ILE A 129 -4.10 -4.84 -7.95
CA ILE A 129 -3.18 -5.48 -7.00
C ILE A 129 -3.44 -6.99 -6.93
N ARG A 130 -4.71 -7.39 -6.78
CA ARG A 130 -5.11 -8.80 -6.74
C ARG A 130 -4.75 -9.54 -8.02
N ASN A 131 -5.06 -8.97 -9.18
CA ASN A 131 -4.79 -9.60 -10.47
C ASN A 131 -3.28 -9.81 -10.68
N ARG A 132 -2.47 -8.79 -10.36
CA ARG A 132 -1.00 -8.87 -10.42
C ARG A 132 -0.43 -9.90 -9.46
N ALA A 133 -0.91 -9.93 -8.22
CA ALA A 133 -0.47 -10.92 -7.23
C ALA A 133 -0.82 -12.35 -7.67
N LEU A 134 -2.03 -12.59 -8.19
CA LEU A 134 -2.41 -13.90 -8.72
C LEU A 134 -1.54 -14.32 -9.90
N GLU A 135 -1.24 -13.41 -10.81
CA GLU A 135 -0.37 -13.70 -11.94
C GLU A 135 1.07 -14.01 -11.49
N ARG A 136 1.60 -13.25 -10.53
CA ARG A 136 2.89 -13.54 -9.87
C ARG A 136 2.90 -14.94 -9.23
N GLN A 137 1.87 -15.30 -8.47
CA GLN A 137 1.81 -16.62 -7.83
C GLN A 137 1.71 -17.75 -8.83
N LYS A 138 1.00 -17.56 -9.95
CA LYS A 138 1.00 -18.56 -11.02
C LYS A 138 2.39 -18.79 -11.61
N GLN A 139 3.25 -17.77 -11.64
CA GLN A 139 4.62 -17.88 -12.19
C GLN A 139 5.61 -18.48 -11.17
N LEU A 140 5.37 -18.24 -9.88
CA LEU A 140 6.27 -18.61 -8.78
C LEU A 140 5.83 -19.84 -7.97
N HIS A 141 4.73 -20.49 -8.34
CA HIS A 141 4.16 -21.60 -7.56
C HIS A 141 5.15 -22.76 -7.39
N PRO A 142 5.35 -23.30 -6.18
CA PRO A 142 6.32 -24.37 -5.92
C PRO A 142 6.10 -25.61 -6.80
N ASP A 143 4.86 -25.99 -7.09
CA ASP A 143 4.54 -27.15 -7.95
C ASP A 143 5.07 -27.03 -9.39
N LYS A 144 5.37 -25.81 -9.86
CA LYS A 144 5.91 -25.60 -11.22
C LYS A 144 7.43 -25.70 -11.27
N HIS A 145 8.10 -25.77 -10.12
CA HIS A 145 9.55 -25.72 -10.02
C HIS A 145 10.09 -26.99 -9.37
N PRO A 146 11.20 -27.54 -9.88
CA PRO A 146 11.79 -28.74 -9.30
C PRO A 146 12.20 -28.52 -7.83
N SER A 147 12.28 -29.60 -7.06
CA SER A 147 12.54 -29.57 -5.60
C SER A 147 13.82 -28.81 -5.22
N VAL A 148 14.85 -28.84 -6.08
CA VAL A 148 16.12 -28.11 -5.91
C VAL A 148 15.92 -26.60 -5.83
N THR A 149 14.90 -26.07 -6.51
CA THR A 149 14.48 -24.66 -6.48
C THR A 149 13.26 -24.40 -5.60
N GLY A 150 12.76 -25.42 -4.89
CA GLY A 150 11.52 -25.35 -4.12
C GLY A 150 11.59 -24.32 -2.99
N SER A 151 12.71 -24.23 -2.27
CA SER A 151 12.91 -23.23 -1.22
C SER A 151 12.84 -21.79 -1.74
N LEU A 152 13.44 -21.54 -2.92
CA LEU A 152 13.38 -20.23 -3.58
C LEU A 152 11.96 -19.90 -4.06
N SER A 153 11.25 -20.88 -4.60
CA SER A 153 9.85 -20.73 -5.02
C SER A 153 8.93 -20.34 -3.86
N ILE A 154 9.15 -20.96 -2.70
CA ILE A 154 8.42 -20.67 -1.46
C ILE A 154 8.74 -19.25 -0.97
N ASP A 155 10.01 -18.85 -0.92
CA ASP A 155 10.42 -17.48 -0.51
C ASP A 155 9.79 -16.42 -1.42
N LEU A 156 9.92 -16.57 -2.74
CA LEU A 156 9.36 -15.63 -3.70
C LEU A 156 7.83 -15.55 -3.62
N SER A 157 7.17 -16.70 -3.46
CA SER A 157 5.72 -16.75 -3.25
C SER A 157 5.32 -16.06 -1.94
N GLY A 158 6.08 -16.25 -0.87
CA GLY A 158 5.88 -15.57 0.41
C GLY A 158 5.98 -14.04 0.28
N LYS A 159 6.98 -13.55 -0.46
CA LYS A 159 7.15 -12.12 -0.74
C LYS A 159 5.97 -11.51 -1.52
N VAL A 160 5.43 -12.23 -2.51
CA VAL A 160 4.22 -11.80 -3.23
C VAL A 160 3.00 -11.75 -2.33
N ASN A 161 2.80 -12.76 -1.48
CA ASN A 161 1.69 -12.78 -0.53
C ASN A 161 1.80 -11.60 0.44
N LYS A 162 3.01 -11.30 0.93
CA LYS A 162 3.26 -10.16 1.81
C LYS A 162 2.98 -8.82 1.12
N ALA A 163 3.41 -8.67 -0.14
CA ALA A 163 3.12 -7.47 -0.92
C ALA A 163 1.61 -7.29 -1.14
N TYR A 164 0.89 -8.37 -1.47
CA TYR A 164 -0.56 -8.34 -1.60
C TYR A 164 -1.25 -7.97 -0.28
N GLU A 165 -0.86 -8.60 0.83
CA GLU A 165 -1.41 -8.36 2.17
C GLU A 165 -1.27 -6.88 2.58
N ILE A 166 -0.09 -6.29 2.39
CA ILE A 166 0.19 -4.89 2.76
C ILE A 166 -0.48 -3.92 1.79
N LEU A 167 -0.30 -4.12 0.48
CA LEU A 167 -0.78 -3.15 -0.51
C LEU A 167 -2.29 -3.20 -0.71
N SER A 168 -2.98 -4.29 -0.38
CA SER A 168 -4.44 -4.36 -0.50
C SER A 168 -5.19 -3.67 0.64
N ASP A 169 -4.60 -3.59 1.83
CA ASP A 169 -5.18 -2.92 3.00
C ASP A 169 -4.72 -1.45 3.06
N PRO A 170 -5.62 -0.45 3.03
CA PRO A 170 -5.24 0.95 3.08
C PRO A 170 -4.49 1.34 4.37
N LEU A 171 -4.77 0.71 5.51
CA LEU A 171 -4.04 0.97 6.75
C LEU A 171 -2.60 0.47 6.62
N LYS A 172 -2.41 -0.81 6.31
CA LYS A 172 -1.06 -1.38 6.14
C LYS A 172 -0.28 -0.65 5.03
N ARG A 173 -0.96 -0.20 3.97
CA ARG A 173 -0.36 0.55 2.87
C ARG A 173 0.18 1.90 3.34
N VAL A 174 -0.58 2.69 4.11
CA VAL A 174 -0.07 3.98 4.62
C VAL A 174 1.07 3.77 5.60
N GLU A 175 0.98 2.77 6.48
CA GLU A 175 2.06 2.44 7.44
C GLU A 175 3.35 2.04 6.73
N TYR A 176 3.24 1.24 5.66
CA TYR A 176 4.37 0.90 4.79
C TYR A 176 5.00 2.14 4.16
N ILE A 177 4.20 3.03 3.55
CA ILE A 177 4.70 4.25 2.91
C ILE A 177 5.41 5.15 3.94
N LEU A 178 4.84 5.29 5.14
CA LEU A 178 5.46 6.02 6.24
C LEU A 178 6.80 5.41 6.64
N SER A 179 6.87 4.08 6.81
CA SER A 179 8.12 3.38 7.17
C SER A 179 9.22 3.54 6.12
N VAL A 180 8.85 3.65 4.84
CA VAL A 180 9.81 3.87 3.75
C VAL A 180 10.42 5.26 3.83
N HIS A 181 9.63 6.29 4.13
CA HIS A 181 10.11 7.68 4.18
C HIS A 181 10.78 8.03 5.51
N HIS A 182 10.23 7.56 6.62
CA HIS A 182 10.77 7.76 7.95
C HIS A 182 10.50 6.51 8.81
N PRO A 183 11.51 5.64 9.00
CA PRO A 183 11.38 4.45 9.83
C PRO A 183 10.87 4.75 11.25
N ASP A 184 11.22 5.91 11.80
CA ASP A 184 10.80 6.36 13.14
C ASP A 184 9.32 6.80 13.22
N LEU A 185 8.69 7.07 12.08
CA LEU A 185 7.27 7.46 11.99
C LEU A 185 6.34 6.28 11.69
N ALA A 186 6.88 5.08 11.48
CA ALA A 186 6.07 3.87 11.41
C ALA A 186 5.22 3.78 12.68
N THR A 187 3.92 3.57 12.51
CA THR A 187 2.98 3.50 13.63
C THR A 187 3.36 2.35 14.54
N ALA A 188 3.70 2.65 15.79
CA ALA A 188 3.92 1.61 16.79
C ALA A 188 2.57 1.03 17.23
N GLU A 189 2.53 -0.22 17.69
CA GLU A 189 1.30 -0.77 18.30
C GLU A 189 0.79 0.09 19.47
N THR A 190 1.69 0.86 20.10
CA THR A 190 1.45 1.78 21.21
C THR A 190 1.05 3.19 20.80
N ASP A 191 0.98 3.52 19.50
CA ASP A 191 0.55 4.87 19.09
C ASP A 191 -0.92 5.08 19.46
N GLN A 192 -1.13 6.05 20.36
CA GLN A 192 -2.45 6.40 20.88
C GLN A 192 -3.03 7.57 20.11
N LEU A 193 -4.35 7.56 20.01
CA LEU A 193 -5.09 8.70 19.51
C LEU A 193 -5.04 9.85 20.53
N THR A 194 -4.39 10.95 20.17
CA THR A 194 -4.20 12.10 21.07
C THR A 194 -5.22 13.21 20.85
N ASP A 195 -6.00 13.18 19.76
CA ASP A 195 -7.06 14.15 19.50
C ASP A 195 -8.29 13.87 20.38
N PRO A 196 -8.61 14.73 21.37
CA PRO A 196 -9.72 14.52 22.28
C PRO A 196 -11.09 14.49 21.57
N GLY A 197 -11.25 15.26 20.50
CA GLY A 197 -12.52 15.33 19.77
C GLY A 197 -12.82 14.02 19.07
N LEU A 198 -11.84 13.50 18.34
CA LEU A 198 -11.94 12.21 17.65
C LEU A 198 -12.04 11.03 18.63
N LEU A 199 -11.35 11.10 19.77
CA LEU A 199 -11.47 10.07 20.81
C LEU A 199 -12.90 9.98 21.34
N SER A 200 -13.54 11.12 21.63
CA SER A 200 -14.96 11.17 22.04
C SER A 200 -15.83 10.50 20.99
N GLU A 201 -15.64 10.85 19.73
CA GLU A 201 -16.44 10.33 18.62
C GLU A 201 -16.33 8.80 18.48
N ILE A 202 -15.11 8.25 18.60
CA ILE A 202 -14.88 6.80 18.54
C ILE A 202 -15.49 6.09 19.75
N MET A 203 -15.41 6.68 20.94
CA MET A 203 -16.02 6.12 22.15
C MET A 203 -17.54 6.11 22.05
N GLU A 204 -18.16 7.20 21.61
CA GLU A 204 -19.61 7.31 21.38
C GLU A 204 -20.10 6.28 20.36
N ALA A 205 -19.35 6.08 19.26
CA ALA A 205 -19.68 5.08 18.26
C ALA A 205 -19.58 3.64 18.80
N ARG A 206 -18.59 3.37 19.67
CA ARG A 206 -18.45 2.06 20.35
C ARG A 206 -19.55 1.82 21.36
N GLU A 207 -19.94 2.82 22.13
CA GLU A 207 -21.06 2.75 23.07
C GLU A 207 -22.36 2.47 22.32
N SER A 208 -22.62 3.21 21.23
CA SER A 208 -23.77 2.97 20.37
C SER A 208 -23.82 1.53 19.83
N LEU A 209 -22.66 0.95 19.49
CA LEU A 209 -22.58 -0.45 19.06
C LEU A 209 -22.85 -1.44 20.20
N HIS A 210 -22.42 -1.11 21.42
CA HIS A 210 -22.65 -1.94 22.61
C HIS A 210 -24.13 -1.94 23.03
N GLU A 211 -24.79 -0.79 22.92
CA GLU A 211 -26.22 -0.62 23.24
C GLU A 211 -27.15 -1.13 22.12
N ALA A 212 -26.60 -1.43 20.95
CA ALA A 212 -27.38 -1.95 19.84
C ALA A 212 -28.04 -3.28 20.23
N THR A 213 -29.35 -3.36 20.01
CA THR A 213 -30.19 -4.54 20.28
C THR A 213 -30.70 -5.20 19.01
N THR A 214 -30.63 -4.50 17.88
CA THR A 214 -31.12 -4.98 16.58
C THR A 214 -30.04 -4.87 15.51
N ALA A 215 -30.11 -5.77 14.53
CA ALA A 215 -29.20 -5.73 13.37
C ALA A 215 -29.32 -4.43 12.57
N GLU A 216 -30.50 -3.79 12.56
CA GLU A 216 -30.71 -2.51 11.88
C GLU A 216 -29.92 -1.36 12.52
N GLN A 217 -29.81 -1.34 13.86
CA GLN A 217 -28.99 -0.36 14.57
C GLN A 217 -27.51 -0.53 14.25
N VAL A 218 -27.03 -1.78 14.23
CA VAL A 218 -25.65 -2.10 13.87
C VAL A 218 -25.35 -1.71 12.43
N GLU A 219 -26.24 -2.01 11.49
CA GLU A 219 -26.02 -1.65 10.09
C GLU A 219 -25.93 -0.13 9.89
N LYS A 220 -26.76 0.64 10.60
CA LYS A 220 -26.67 2.11 10.59
C LYS A 220 -25.29 2.59 11.10
N ILE A 221 -24.78 2.02 12.18
CA ILE A 221 -23.44 2.34 12.71
C ILE A 221 -22.36 1.99 11.68
N ARG A 222 -22.50 0.84 10.99
CA ARG A 222 -21.57 0.42 9.93
C ARG A 222 -21.60 1.36 8.72
N GLU A 223 -22.77 1.84 8.31
CA GLU A 223 -22.90 2.84 7.24
C GLU A 223 -22.20 4.14 7.61
N GLU A 224 -22.41 4.65 8.82
CA GLU A 224 -21.76 5.85 9.34
C GLU A 224 -20.22 5.66 9.42
N ASN A 225 -19.77 4.52 9.95
CA ASN A 225 -18.36 4.17 10.04
C ASN A 225 -17.71 4.05 8.65
N HIS A 226 -18.40 3.48 7.66
CA HIS A 226 -17.91 3.39 6.29
C HIS A 226 -17.65 4.79 5.70
N LEU A 227 -18.52 5.76 5.97
CA LEU A 227 -18.29 7.16 5.55
C LEU A 227 -17.06 7.76 6.25
N LYS A 228 -16.82 7.45 7.52
CA LYS A 228 -15.63 7.89 8.26
C LYS A 228 -14.35 7.28 7.70
N VAL A 229 -14.35 5.96 7.44
CA VAL A 229 -13.23 5.24 6.82
C VAL A 229 -12.91 5.84 5.45
N THR A 230 -13.89 5.96 4.56
CA THR A 230 -13.67 6.50 3.21
C THR A 230 -13.19 7.96 3.21
N THR A 231 -13.71 8.78 4.12
CA THR A 231 -13.25 10.17 4.30
C THR A 231 -11.80 10.20 4.79
N THR A 232 -11.45 9.36 5.77
CA THR A 232 -10.08 9.28 6.31
C THR A 232 -9.09 8.83 5.24
N ILE A 233 -9.44 7.81 4.43
CA ILE A 233 -8.60 7.34 3.31
C ILE A 233 -8.34 8.49 2.31
N ARG A 234 -9.37 9.26 1.96
CA ARG A 234 -9.20 10.42 1.07
C ARG A 234 -8.31 11.50 1.70
N SER A 235 -8.46 11.77 2.99
CA SER A 235 -7.55 12.72 3.68
C SER A 235 -6.10 12.23 3.66
N ILE A 236 -5.86 10.92 3.77
CA ILE A 236 -4.52 10.32 3.62
C ILE A 236 -4.01 10.54 2.19
N GLU A 237 -4.83 10.31 1.17
CA GLU A 237 -4.48 10.57 -0.24
C GLU A 237 -4.06 12.02 -0.47
N GLU A 238 -4.85 12.97 0.03
CA GLU A 238 -4.59 14.42 -0.09
C GLU A 238 -3.28 14.79 0.61
N THR A 239 -3.08 14.27 1.83
CA THR A 239 -1.88 14.54 2.64
C THR A 239 -0.62 14.00 1.95
N LEU A 240 -0.65 12.77 1.43
CA LEU A 240 0.48 12.15 0.73
C LEU A 240 0.71 12.74 -0.68
N SER A 241 -0.28 13.41 -1.26
CA SER A 241 -0.17 14.08 -2.56
C SER A 241 0.40 15.50 -2.47
N SER A 242 0.44 16.09 -1.28
CA SER A 242 1.01 17.43 -1.07
C SER A 242 2.54 17.45 -1.29
N ASP A 243 3.06 18.61 -1.69
CA ASP A 243 4.50 18.83 -1.94
C ASP A 243 5.00 20.05 -1.13
N PRO A 244 5.77 19.86 -0.03
CA PRO A 244 6.18 18.58 0.55
C PRO A 244 5.01 17.84 1.26
N PRO A 245 5.09 16.51 1.41
CA PRO A 245 4.06 15.72 2.09
C PRO A 245 4.06 15.97 3.60
N ASP A 246 2.88 16.10 4.20
CA ASP A 246 2.76 16.12 5.67
C ASP A 246 2.67 14.70 6.24
N LEU A 247 3.83 14.08 6.44
CA LEU A 247 3.93 12.71 6.96
C LEU A 247 3.49 12.60 8.42
N GLY A 248 3.54 13.70 9.18
CA GLY A 248 3.02 13.77 10.54
C GLY A 248 1.49 13.68 10.56
N ALA A 249 0.82 14.45 9.72
CA ALA A 249 -0.63 14.36 9.53
C ALA A 249 -1.05 12.98 9.00
N ALA A 250 -0.31 12.40 8.05
CA ALA A 250 -0.58 11.06 7.54
C ALA A 250 -0.49 9.99 8.64
N LYS A 251 0.47 10.12 9.58
CA LYS A 251 0.57 9.25 10.75
C LYS A 251 -0.67 9.34 11.64
N ILE A 252 -1.12 10.56 11.96
CA ILE A 252 -2.32 10.77 12.78
C ILE A 252 -3.56 10.15 12.10
N LEU A 253 -3.70 10.36 10.79
CA LEU A 253 -4.79 9.79 9.99
C LEU A 253 -4.72 8.25 9.91
N ALA A 254 -3.52 7.66 9.88
CA ALA A 254 -3.34 6.21 9.94
C ALA A 254 -3.84 5.63 11.29
N VAL A 255 -3.49 6.28 12.41
CA VAL A 255 -3.99 5.91 13.73
C VAL A 255 -5.52 6.03 13.78
N GLN A 256 -6.08 7.13 13.27
CA GLN A 256 -7.54 7.29 13.14
C GLN A 256 -8.18 6.15 12.34
N LEU A 257 -7.62 5.80 11.18
CA LEU A 257 -8.12 4.72 10.32
C LEU A 257 -8.12 3.37 11.06
N LYS A 258 -7.10 3.09 11.86
CA LYS A 258 -7.00 1.88 12.70
C LYS A 258 -8.19 1.76 13.66
N TYR A 259 -8.60 2.85 14.31
CA TYR A 259 -9.75 2.82 15.22
C TYR A 259 -11.08 2.59 14.49
N TRP A 260 -11.29 3.24 13.35
CA TRP A 260 -12.51 3.04 12.54
C TRP A 260 -12.59 1.62 11.95
N GLN A 261 -11.47 1.06 11.50
CA GLN A 261 -11.42 -0.36 11.11
C GLN A 261 -11.68 -1.30 12.29
N GLY A 262 -11.19 -0.96 13.49
CA GLY A 262 -11.49 -1.69 14.72
C GLY A 262 -12.98 -1.70 15.07
N LEU A 263 -13.67 -0.56 14.89
CA LEU A 263 -15.13 -0.49 15.06
C LEU A 263 -15.86 -1.36 14.03
N GLU A 264 -15.43 -1.36 12.77
CA GLU A 264 -16.01 -2.22 11.72
C GLU A 264 -15.87 -3.72 12.07
N ASN A 265 -14.71 -4.12 12.59
CA ASN A 265 -14.48 -5.50 13.00
C ASN A 265 -15.37 -5.89 14.19
N ALA A 266 -15.46 -5.03 15.20
CA ALA A 266 -16.37 -5.25 16.33
C ALA A 266 -17.84 -5.34 15.88
N ALA A 267 -18.24 -4.53 14.89
CA ALA A 267 -19.60 -4.56 14.36
C ALA A 267 -19.91 -5.83 13.57
N LYS A 268 -18.92 -6.42 12.88
CA LYS A 268 -19.05 -7.72 12.20
C LYS A 268 -19.16 -8.89 13.16
N GLU A 269 -18.47 -8.80 14.29
CA GLU A 269 -18.50 -9.80 15.36
C GLU A 269 -19.70 -9.63 16.30
N TRP A 270 -20.49 -8.57 16.12
CA TRP A 270 -21.67 -8.33 16.93
C TRP A 270 -22.69 -9.47 16.78
N GLU A 271 -23.11 -10.01 17.92
CA GLU A 271 -24.18 -11.00 18.01
C GLU A 271 -25.40 -10.36 18.69
N SER A 272 -26.59 -10.73 18.22
CA SER A 272 -27.83 -10.25 18.85
C SER A 272 -27.86 -10.65 20.33
N PRO A 273 -28.11 -9.70 21.25
CA PRO A 273 -28.29 -10.04 22.65
C PRO A 273 -29.45 -11.05 22.78
N ARG A 274 -29.17 -12.21 23.38
CA ARG A 274 -30.18 -13.22 23.67
C ARG A 274 -30.96 -12.74 24.90
N PHE A 275 -32.18 -12.27 24.67
CA PHE A 275 -33.16 -11.99 25.73
C PHE A 275 -33.95 -13.26 26.08
#